data_AF-A0A8T3UFF1-F1
#
_entry.id   AF-A0A8T3UFF1-F1
#
_cell.length_a   1.000
_cell.length_b   1.000
_cell.length_c   1.000
_cell.angle_alpha   90.00
_cell.angle_beta   90.00
_cell.angle_gamma   90.00
#
_symmetry.space_group_name_H-M   'P 1'
#
loop_
_entity.id
_entity.type
_entity.pdbx_description
1 polymer ?
#
loop_
_entity_poly.entity_id
_entity_poly.type
_entity_poly.pdbx_seq_one_letter_code
_entity_poly.pdbx_strand_id
1 'polypeptide(L)'
;MITKEELKSRIERHFRNNKIDIFIKSCIINYLFDKAKYESKYIEEKALLSMIDKNIYNLSINLIKVIQIKHKKEIYIEYNKEAKTLSYCIVQQFRGIQEKNFVLTEFKAMLYTTLEEISNLYLKKNEIVSNGFYLGNSPKIESLVNIFSDLEATLYLNLDKRYQINLDNRYYIISRHISNNSEVLGYAEIIKKLVGEKFYYYAINNPKLYSEKLKETFTNKYGDFGLIESYLVAIKHEQNISRKIQYHKQISELLYRYSQKANLKDIEIYLINYKEE
;
A
#
# COMPACT_ATOMS: atom_id res chain seq x y z
N MET A 1 -4.17 -22.13 7.94
CA MET A 1 -4.54 -20.79 7.42
C MET A 1 -5.54 -20.18 8.37
N ILE A 2 -5.31 -18.95 8.84
CA ILE A 2 -6.17 -18.30 9.83
C ILE A 2 -7.61 -18.10 9.32
N THR A 3 -8.59 -18.44 10.14
CA THR A 3 -10.02 -18.32 9.83
C THR A 3 -10.58 -16.94 10.20
N LYS A 4 -11.74 -16.58 9.66
CA LYS A 4 -12.41 -15.32 10.01
C LYS A 4 -12.91 -15.33 11.46
N GLU A 5 -13.31 -16.50 11.96
CA GLU A 5 -13.76 -16.72 13.34
C GLU A 5 -12.61 -16.50 14.33
N GLU A 6 -11.41 -17.02 14.04
CA GLU A 6 -10.21 -16.76 14.84
C GLU A 6 -9.84 -15.27 14.83
N LEU A 7 -9.87 -14.63 13.67
CA LEU A 7 -9.63 -13.18 13.55
C LEU A 7 -10.66 -12.38 14.36
N LYS A 8 -11.94 -12.73 14.28
CA LYS A 8 -13.01 -12.07 15.04
C LYS A 8 -12.72 -12.10 16.54
N SER A 9 -12.39 -13.27 17.08
CA SER A 9 -12.06 -13.43 18.51
C SER A 9 -10.85 -12.56 18.92
N ARG A 10 -9.79 -12.55 18.11
CA ARG A 10 -8.60 -11.71 18.36
C ARG A 10 -8.95 -10.21 18.30
N ILE A 11 -9.69 -9.77 17.27
CA ILE A 11 -10.11 -8.38 17.11
C ILE A 11 -10.99 -7.92 18.27
N GLU A 12 -11.98 -8.72 18.70
CA GLU A 12 -12.83 -8.39 19.85
C GLU A 12 -12.03 -8.18 21.14
N ARG A 13 -11.00 -9.00 21.35
CA ARG A 13 -10.09 -8.87 22.50
C ARG A 13 -9.25 -7.61 22.44
N HIS A 14 -8.58 -7.35 21.31
CA HIS A 14 -7.64 -6.24 21.17
C HIS A 14 -8.34 -4.88 21.08
N PHE A 15 -9.54 -4.82 20.49
CA PHE A 15 -10.30 -3.58 20.29
C PHE A 15 -11.37 -3.32 21.36
N ARG A 16 -11.30 -4.00 22.51
CA ARG A 16 -12.31 -3.91 23.58
C ARG A 16 -12.57 -2.47 24.04
N ASN A 17 -11.53 -1.65 24.06
CA ASN A 17 -11.59 -0.27 24.56
C ASN A 17 -11.69 0.77 23.43
N ASN A 18 -11.74 0.34 22.17
CA ASN A 18 -11.76 1.22 21.00
C ASN A 18 -13.21 1.51 20.59
N LYS A 19 -13.49 2.76 20.21
CA LYS A 19 -14.79 3.23 19.75
C LYS A 19 -14.93 3.00 18.24
N ILE A 20 -14.95 1.73 17.83
CA ILE A 20 -15.06 1.29 16.44
C ILE A 20 -16.42 0.63 16.22
N ASP A 21 -17.15 1.08 15.20
CA ASP A 21 -18.42 0.48 14.83
C ASP A 21 -18.26 -0.96 14.28
N ILE A 22 -19.36 -1.71 14.28
CA ILE A 22 -19.36 -3.12 13.86
C ILE A 22 -18.96 -3.24 12.38
N PHE A 23 -19.36 -2.29 11.54
CA PHE A 23 -19.08 -2.30 10.11
C PHE A 23 -17.58 -2.24 9.83
N ILE A 24 -16.86 -1.30 10.46
CA ILE A 24 -15.39 -1.20 10.32
C ILE A 24 -14.69 -2.39 10.98
N LYS A 25 -15.20 -2.92 12.11
CA LYS A 25 -14.65 -4.18 12.67
C LYS A 25 -14.73 -5.33 11.66
N SER A 26 -15.87 -5.49 10.99
CA SER A 26 -16.01 -6.49 9.91
C SER A 26 -15.07 -6.21 8.73
N CYS A 27 -14.85 -4.95 8.37
CA CYS A 27 -13.89 -4.59 7.34
C CYS A 27 -12.45 -4.93 7.74
N ILE A 28 -12.04 -4.69 8.98
CA ILE A 28 -10.71 -5.06 9.50
C ILE A 28 -10.52 -6.58 9.45
N ILE A 29 -11.53 -7.36 9.82
CA ILE A 29 -11.48 -8.84 9.73
C ILE A 29 -11.29 -9.28 8.29
N ASN A 30 -12.06 -8.73 7.35
CA ASN A 30 -11.91 -9.06 5.93
C ASN A 30 -10.54 -8.65 5.39
N TYR A 31 -10.03 -7.49 5.80
CA TYR A 31 -8.71 -7.00 5.44
C TYR A 31 -7.60 -7.97 5.87
N LEU A 32 -7.58 -8.35 7.15
CA LEU A 32 -6.58 -9.28 7.67
C LEU A 32 -6.71 -10.68 7.05
N PHE A 33 -7.92 -11.11 6.74
CA PHE A 33 -8.15 -12.39 6.06
C PHE A 33 -7.64 -12.38 4.62
N ASP A 34 -7.98 -11.35 3.84
CA ASP A 34 -7.53 -11.20 2.44
C ASP A 34 -6.00 -11.06 2.39
N LYS A 35 -5.42 -10.26 3.30
CA LYS A 35 -3.98 -10.15 3.51
C LYS A 35 -3.34 -11.51 3.79
N ALA A 36 -3.87 -12.24 4.77
CA ALA A 36 -3.33 -13.55 5.14
C ALA A 36 -3.37 -14.55 3.98
N LYS A 37 -4.47 -14.57 3.23
CA LYS A 37 -4.65 -15.41 2.04
C LYS A 37 -3.67 -15.06 0.92
N TYR A 38 -3.36 -13.78 0.73
CA TYR A 38 -2.40 -13.35 -0.27
C TYR A 38 -0.97 -13.72 0.14
N GLU A 39 -0.58 -13.41 1.36
CA GLU A 39 0.78 -13.57 1.87
C GLU A 39 1.16 -15.04 2.11
N SER A 40 0.19 -15.91 2.40
CA SER A 40 0.42 -17.35 2.55
C SER A 40 0.98 -18.03 1.31
N LYS A 41 0.96 -17.37 0.15
CA LYS A 41 1.61 -17.83 -1.08
C LYS A 41 3.13 -17.71 -1.03
N TYR A 42 3.68 -16.89 -0.13
CA TYR A 42 5.09 -16.50 -0.11
C TYR A 42 5.81 -16.82 1.20
N ILE A 43 5.08 -16.77 2.33
CA ILE A 43 5.64 -17.00 3.66
C ILE A 43 4.94 -18.14 4.40
N GLU A 44 5.69 -18.79 5.29
CA GLU A 44 5.21 -19.92 6.09
C GLU A 44 4.20 -19.48 7.17
N GLU A 45 3.33 -20.41 7.57
CA GLU A 45 2.20 -20.13 8.47
C GLU A 45 2.62 -19.49 9.79
N LYS A 46 3.74 -19.92 10.40
CA LYS A 46 4.24 -19.34 11.64
C LYS A 46 4.61 -17.86 11.49
N ALA A 47 5.32 -17.51 10.40
CA ALA A 47 5.70 -16.14 10.12
C ALA A 47 4.46 -15.28 9.80
N LEU A 48 3.51 -15.86 9.05
CA LEU A 48 2.25 -15.21 8.71
C LEU A 48 1.42 -14.88 9.95
N LEU A 49 1.23 -15.84 10.85
CA LEU A 49 0.52 -15.62 12.11
C LEU A 49 1.16 -14.52 12.95
N SER A 50 2.49 -14.51 13.06
CA SER A 50 3.22 -13.45 13.76
C SER A 50 2.97 -12.07 13.15
N MET A 51 2.90 -11.98 11.81
CA MET A 51 2.67 -10.73 11.12
C MET A 51 1.24 -10.24 11.30
N ILE A 52 0.25 -11.13 11.20
CA ILE A 52 -1.15 -10.80 11.47
C ILE A 52 -1.35 -10.33 12.93
N ASP A 53 -0.69 -10.97 13.90
CA ASP A 53 -0.74 -10.53 15.30
C ASP A 53 -0.12 -9.14 15.50
N LYS A 54 1.02 -8.86 14.83
CA LYS A 54 1.62 -7.51 14.80
C LYS A 54 0.65 -6.49 14.20
N ASN A 55 0.01 -6.79 13.09
CA ASN A 55 -0.99 -5.91 12.46
C ASN A 55 -2.19 -5.65 13.41
N ILE A 56 -2.76 -6.69 14.04
CA ILE A 56 -3.86 -6.54 15.00
C ILE A 56 -3.46 -5.64 16.16
N TYR A 57 -2.28 -5.87 16.74
CA TYR A 57 -1.76 -5.06 17.84
C TYR A 57 -1.59 -3.60 17.42
N ASN A 58 -0.91 -3.34 16.31
CA ASN A 58 -0.66 -1.99 15.81
C ASN A 58 -1.96 -1.25 15.50
N LEU A 59 -2.89 -1.89 14.79
CA LEU A 59 -4.21 -1.31 14.51
C LEU A 59 -4.95 -1.00 15.82
N SER A 60 -4.93 -1.89 16.81
CA SER A 60 -5.62 -1.66 18.10
C SER A 60 -5.07 -0.47 18.88
N ILE A 61 -3.79 -0.16 18.74
CA ILE A 61 -3.15 0.98 19.39
C ILE A 61 -3.35 2.27 18.61
N ASN A 62 -3.38 2.20 17.28
CA ASN A 62 -3.39 3.36 16.39
C ASN A 62 -4.81 3.75 15.94
N LEU A 63 -5.79 2.86 15.98
CA LEU A 63 -7.17 3.16 15.61
C LEU A 63 -8.08 3.13 16.85
N ILE A 64 -8.22 4.27 17.53
CA ILE A 64 -9.01 4.35 18.78
C ILE A 64 -10.48 4.68 18.54
N LYS A 65 -10.79 5.35 17.44
CA LYS A 65 -12.15 5.81 17.14
C LYS A 65 -12.43 5.76 15.64
N VAL A 66 -13.67 5.44 15.30
CA VAL A 66 -14.20 5.54 13.95
C VAL A 66 -15.39 6.51 13.93
N ILE A 67 -15.48 7.33 12.89
CA ILE A 67 -16.58 8.26 12.66
C ILE A 67 -17.15 8.05 11.25
N GLN A 68 -18.43 7.70 11.17
CA GLN A 68 -19.15 7.71 9.90
C GLN A 68 -19.66 9.12 9.59
N ILE A 69 -19.23 9.68 8.47
CA ILE A 69 -19.71 10.95 7.92
C ILE A 69 -20.89 10.65 6.98
N LYS A 70 -22.00 11.38 7.14
CA LYS A 70 -23.25 11.13 6.38
C LYS A 70 -23.51 12.09 5.21
N HIS A 71 -22.80 13.21 5.13
CA HIS A 71 -23.16 14.32 4.23
C HIS A 71 -22.19 14.55 3.06
N LYS A 72 -21.19 13.67 2.86
CA LYS A 72 -20.27 13.78 1.71
C LYS A 72 -20.96 13.27 0.44
N LYS A 73 -20.61 13.90 -0.69
CA LYS A 73 -21.07 13.53 -2.04
C LYS A 73 -20.13 12.56 -2.75
N GLU A 74 -19.10 12.07 -2.09
CA GLU A 74 -18.13 11.12 -2.63
C GLU A 74 -17.70 10.10 -1.57
N ILE A 75 -17.11 8.98 -2.01
CA ILE A 75 -16.46 8.04 -1.10
C ILE A 75 -15.35 8.80 -0.40
N TYR A 76 -15.27 8.67 0.92
CA TYR A 76 -14.30 9.39 1.71
C TYR A 76 -13.75 8.48 2.78
N ILE A 77 -12.43 8.46 2.93
CA ILE A 77 -11.72 7.81 4.02
C ILE A 77 -10.55 8.71 4.38
N GLU A 78 -10.46 9.11 5.65
CA GLU A 78 -9.36 9.91 6.16
C GLU A 78 -8.99 9.45 7.56
N TYR A 79 -7.69 9.27 7.81
CA TYR A 79 -7.16 8.91 9.11
C TYR A 79 -6.39 10.07 9.72
N ASN A 80 -6.88 10.57 10.85
CA ASN A 80 -6.17 11.53 11.67
C ASN A 80 -5.22 10.78 12.62
N LYS A 81 -3.91 10.91 12.38
CA LYS A 81 -2.84 10.21 13.12
C LYS A 81 -2.72 10.66 14.58
N GLU A 82 -2.93 11.93 14.86
CA GLU A 82 -2.85 12.50 16.21
C GLU A 82 -4.04 12.07 17.07
N ALA A 83 -5.24 12.24 16.54
CA ALA A 83 -6.48 11.83 17.19
C ALA A 83 -6.74 10.32 17.07
N LYS A 84 -5.90 9.58 16.32
CA LYS A 84 -6.05 8.13 16.09
C LYS A 84 -7.45 7.74 15.61
N THR A 85 -8.03 8.60 14.77
CA THR A 85 -9.43 8.56 14.39
C THR A 85 -9.57 8.37 12.88
N LEU A 86 -10.30 7.33 12.46
CA LEU A 86 -10.66 7.10 11.06
C LEU A 86 -12.06 7.66 10.79
N SER A 87 -12.17 8.55 9.83
CA SER A 87 -13.45 9.07 9.34
C SER A 87 -13.76 8.44 7.99
N TYR A 88 -15.00 7.99 7.77
CA TYR A 88 -15.39 7.38 6.50
C TYR A 88 -16.79 7.79 6.04
N CYS A 89 -17.01 7.81 4.72
CA CYS A 89 -18.32 7.96 4.10
C CYS A 89 -18.47 6.96 2.96
N ILE A 90 -19.61 6.30 2.91
CA ILE A 90 -20.06 5.51 1.76
C ILE A 90 -21.24 6.23 1.14
N VAL A 91 -21.10 6.59 -0.12
CA VAL A 91 -22.06 7.38 -0.87
C VAL A 91 -23.23 6.54 -1.37
N GLN A 92 -24.44 6.92 -0.96
CA GLN A 92 -25.67 6.24 -1.36
C GLN A 92 -26.15 6.58 -2.78
N GLN A 93 -25.58 7.62 -3.40
CA GLN A 93 -26.00 8.12 -4.71
C GLN A 93 -25.68 7.15 -5.86
N PHE A 94 -24.80 6.18 -5.64
CA PHE A 94 -24.53 5.08 -6.57
C PHE A 94 -25.55 3.97 -6.37
N ARG A 95 -26.73 4.13 -6.97
CA ARG A 95 -27.91 3.29 -6.70
C ARG A 95 -27.97 1.99 -7.54
N GLY A 96 -27.29 1.91 -8.67
CA GLY A 96 -27.27 0.73 -9.54
C GLY A 96 -26.29 -0.36 -9.09
N ILE A 97 -26.47 -1.61 -9.55
CA ILE A 97 -25.70 -2.78 -9.09
C ILE A 97 -24.23 -2.69 -9.53
N GLN A 98 -23.98 -2.27 -10.76
CA GLN A 98 -22.61 -2.11 -11.27
C GLN A 98 -21.88 -0.99 -10.53
N GLU A 99 -22.55 0.13 -10.29
CA GLU A 99 -22.03 1.25 -9.52
C GLU A 99 -21.82 0.88 -8.06
N LYS A 100 -22.70 0.07 -7.46
CA LYS A 100 -22.53 -0.47 -6.11
C LYS A 100 -21.26 -1.31 -6.00
N ASN A 101 -21.02 -2.21 -6.95
CA ASN A 101 -19.81 -3.03 -6.94
C ASN A 101 -18.56 -2.16 -7.10
N PHE A 102 -18.58 -1.19 -8.02
CA PHE A 102 -17.48 -0.23 -8.15
C PHE A 102 -17.24 0.56 -6.85
N VAL A 103 -18.28 1.14 -6.26
CA VAL A 103 -18.19 1.90 -5.00
C VAL A 103 -17.66 1.04 -3.87
N LEU A 104 -18.12 -0.20 -3.75
CA LEU A 104 -17.63 -1.11 -2.73
C LEU A 104 -16.16 -1.48 -2.97
N THR A 105 -15.74 -1.71 -4.22
CA THR A 105 -14.35 -1.98 -4.56
C THR A 105 -13.46 -0.78 -4.24
N GLU A 106 -13.83 0.42 -4.67
CA GLU A 106 -13.08 1.66 -4.40
C GLU A 106 -13.01 1.96 -2.90
N PHE A 107 -14.15 1.88 -2.20
CA PHE A 107 -14.18 2.03 -0.74
C PHE A 107 -13.28 1.01 -0.05
N LYS A 108 -13.35 -0.27 -0.48
CA LYS A 108 -12.56 -1.35 0.10
C LYS A 108 -11.07 -1.14 -0.16
N ALA A 109 -10.67 -0.71 -1.36
CA ALA A 109 -9.30 -0.38 -1.70
C ALA A 109 -8.75 0.76 -0.83
N MET A 110 -9.46 1.90 -0.78
CA MET A 110 -9.09 3.03 0.06
C MET A 110 -9.00 2.64 1.55
N LEU A 111 -9.92 1.81 2.03
CA LEU A 111 -9.94 1.37 3.42
C LEU A 111 -8.76 0.44 3.72
N TYR A 112 -8.48 -0.52 2.83
CA TYR A 112 -7.38 -1.47 3.00
C TYR A 112 -6.04 -0.73 2.99
N THR A 113 -5.85 0.22 2.07
CA THR A 113 -4.67 1.10 2.03
C THR A 113 -4.50 1.84 3.35
N THR A 114 -5.58 2.43 3.86
CA THR A 114 -5.56 3.16 5.14
C THR A 114 -5.24 2.24 6.32
N LEU A 115 -5.81 1.04 6.38
CA LEU A 115 -5.54 0.06 7.43
C LEU A 115 -4.09 -0.45 7.36
N GLU A 116 -3.55 -0.65 6.17
CA GLU A 116 -2.15 -1.03 5.98
C GLU A 116 -1.21 0.10 6.47
N GLU A 117 -1.53 1.37 6.18
CA GLU A 117 -0.78 2.50 6.72
C GLU A 117 -0.86 2.59 8.25
N ILE A 118 -2.06 2.49 8.83
CA ILE A 118 -2.24 2.53 10.30
C ILE A 118 -1.46 1.39 10.98
N SER A 119 -1.35 0.24 10.30
CA SER A 119 -0.59 -0.91 10.80
C SER A 119 0.92 -0.69 10.77
N ASN A 120 1.42 0.15 9.84
CA ASN A 120 2.85 0.33 9.58
C ASN A 120 3.40 1.68 10.07
N LEU A 121 2.54 2.66 10.37
CA LEU A 121 2.90 3.98 10.90
C LEU A 121 2.30 4.18 12.29
N TYR A 122 3.06 4.80 13.19
CA TYR A 122 2.57 5.19 14.52
C TYR A 122 3.15 6.54 14.94
N LEU A 123 2.42 7.26 15.79
CA LEU A 123 2.87 8.53 16.34
C LEU A 123 3.66 8.29 17.64
N LYS A 124 4.87 8.82 17.73
CA LYS A 124 5.71 8.79 18.95
C LYS A 124 6.33 10.17 19.16
N LYS A 125 6.07 10.82 20.29
CA LYS A 125 6.59 12.17 20.61
C LYS A 125 6.32 13.19 19.47
N ASN A 126 5.11 13.19 18.92
CA ASN A 126 4.68 14.03 17.78
C ASN A 126 5.41 13.76 16.46
N GLU A 127 6.15 12.66 16.36
CA GLU A 127 6.82 12.22 15.14
C GLU A 127 6.15 10.97 14.57
N ILE A 128 5.98 10.94 13.25
CA ILE A 128 5.46 9.76 12.56
C ILE A 128 6.61 8.79 12.35
N VAL A 129 6.51 7.63 12.97
CA VAL A 129 7.52 6.58 12.90
C VAL A 129 6.93 5.39 12.15
N SER A 130 7.67 4.86 11.19
CA SER A 130 7.32 3.60 10.55
C SER A 130 7.94 2.41 11.28
N ASN A 131 7.16 1.34 11.43
CA ASN A 131 7.57 0.05 11.98
C ASN A 131 7.47 -1.10 10.97
N GLY A 132 7.28 -0.76 9.69
CA GLY A 132 7.37 -1.69 8.55
C GLY A 132 8.78 -1.69 7.94
N PHE A 133 8.89 -2.15 6.69
CA PHE A 133 10.15 -2.24 5.96
C PHE A 133 11.01 -0.96 6.01
N TYR A 134 10.38 0.21 5.89
CA TYR A 134 11.06 1.50 6.00
C TYR A 134 11.12 1.94 7.47
N LEU A 135 12.21 1.69 8.19
CA LEU A 135 12.34 2.16 9.58
C LEU A 135 12.73 3.63 9.67
N GLY A 136 12.14 4.32 10.65
CA GLY A 136 12.55 5.67 11.03
C GLY A 136 11.41 6.68 10.92
N ASN A 137 11.81 7.95 10.99
CA ASN A 137 10.93 9.10 10.95
C ASN A 137 11.45 10.06 9.87
N SER A 138 10.80 10.05 8.70
CA SER A 138 11.00 11.08 7.67
C SER A 138 9.79 11.17 6.74
N PRO A 139 9.52 12.35 6.15
CA PRO A 139 8.46 12.50 5.14
C PRO A 139 8.63 11.57 3.92
N LYS A 140 9.89 11.25 3.57
CA LYS A 140 10.22 10.25 2.54
C LYS A 140 9.66 8.88 2.93
N ILE A 141 9.89 8.43 4.16
CA ILE A 141 9.41 7.14 4.67
C ILE A 141 7.89 7.09 4.67
N GLU A 142 7.21 8.14 5.16
CA GLU A 142 5.75 8.19 5.15
C GLU A 142 5.18 8.07 3.73
N SER A 143 5.77 8.79 2.77
CA SER A 143 5.38 8.73 1.36
C SER A 143 5.54 7.32 0.78
N LEU A 144 6.65 6.64 1.10
CA LEU A 144 6.92 5.27 0.67
C LEU A 144 5.94 4.28 1.32
N VAL A 145 5.67 4.39 2.63
CA VAL A 145 4.69 3.51 3.28
C VAL A 145 3.30 3.67 2.65
N ASN A 146 2.87 4.89 2.33
CA ASN A 146 1.60 5.12 1.65
C ASN A 146 1.57 4.48 0.24
N ILE A 147 2.64 4.62 -0.57
CA ILE A 147 2.72 3.99 -1.90
C ILE A 147 2.64 2.46 -1.80
N PHE A 148 3.42 1.85 -0.91
CA PHE A 148 3.45 0.40 -0.78
C PHE A 148 2.19 -0.15 -0.10
N SER A 149 1.54 0.60 0.77
CA SER A 149 0.23 0.23 1.36
C SER A 149 -0.86 0.13 0.30
N ASP A 150 -0.84 1.05 -0.66
CA ASP A 150 -1.77 1.06 -1.80
C ASP A 150 -1.52 -0.11 -2.76
N LEU A 151 -0.25 -0.42 -3.01
CA LEU A 151 0.14 -1.63 -3.75
C LEU A 151 -0.35 -2.90 -3.04
N GLU A 152 -0.09 -3.06 -1.74
CA GLU A 152 -0.54 -4.23 -0.97
C GLU A 152 -2.06 -4.37 -1.01
N ALA A 153 -2.81 -3.30 -0.76
CA ALA A 153 -4.27 -3.30 -0.83
C ALA A 153 -4.78 -3.75 -2.21
N THR A 154 -4.21 -3.22 -3.28
CA THR A 154 -4.52 -3.60 -4.67
C THR A 154 -4.27 -5.09 -4.91
N LEU A 155 -3.16 -5.63 -4.39
CA LEU A 155 -2.80 -7.04 -4.52
C LEU A 155 -3.70 -7.98 -3.70
N TYR A 156 -4.05 -7.63 -2.47
CA TYR A 156 -4.95 -8.42 -1.63
C TYR A 156 -6.35 -8.52 -2.22
N LEU A 157 -6.80 -7.43 -2.85
CA LEU A 157 -8.09 -7.34 -3.52
C LEU A 157 -8.09 -7.93 -4.94
N ASN A 158 -6.93 -8.34 -5.44
CA ASN A 158 -6.75 -8.82 -6.81
C ASN A 158 -7.32 -7.84 -7.86
N LEU A 159 -7.02 -6.55 -7.70
CA LEU A 159 -7.38 -5.54 -8.70
C LEU A 159 -6.40 -5.64 -9.87
N ASP A 160 -6.90 -6.08 -11.03
CA ASP A 160 -6.11 -6.41 -12.22
C ASP A 160 -6.49 -5.57 -13.46
N LYS A 161 -7.47 -4.67 -13.31
CA LYS A 161 -7.85 -3.72 -14.36
C LYS A 161 -6.67 -2.81 -14.70
N ARG A 162 -6.45 -2.59 -16.00
CA ARG A 162 -5.39 -1.70 -16.49
C ARG A 162 -5.98 -0.34 -16.82
N TYR A 163 -5.51 0.68 -16.13
CA TYR A 163 -5.88 2.06 -16.35
C TYR A 163 -4.70 2.82 -16.96
N GLN A 164 -4.96 3.52 -18.06
CA GLN A 164 -3.99 4.44 -18.63
C GLN A 164 -4.01 5.76 -17.87
N ILE A 165 -2.87 6.14 -17.30
CA ILE A 165 -2.66 7.43 -16.64
C ILE A 165 -1.83 8.30 -17.59
N ASN A 166 -2.47 9.32 -18.16
CA ASN A 166 -1.80 10.28 -19.04
C ASN A 166 -0.94 11.21 -18.19
N LEU A 167 0.37 11.28 -18.48
CA LEU A 167 1.31 12.18 -17.82
C LEU A 167 1.34 13.56 -18.51
N ASP A 168 1.27 13.54 -19.85
CA ASP A 168 1.02 14.71 -20.70
C ASP A 168 0.35 14.24 -22.01
N ASN A 169 0.43 15.07 -23.06
CA ASN A 169 -0.09 14.74 -24.38
C ASN A 169 0.68 13.62 -25.08
N ARG A 170 1.93 13.34 -24.70
CA ARG A 170 2.84 12.39 -25.37
C ARG A 170 3.11 11.12 -24.58
N TYR A 171 3.03 11.18 -23.26
CA TYR A 171 3.45 10.10 -22.37
C TYR A 171 2.30 9.61 -21.50
N TYR A 172 2.31 8.31 -21.22
CA TYR A 172 1.40 7.67 -20.30
C TYR A 172 2.09 6.51 -19.57
N ILE A 173 1.46 6.04 -18.51
CA ILE A 173 1.80 4.79 -17.82
C ILE A 173 0.53 3.97 -17.58
N ILE A 174 0.69 2.69 -17.28
CA ILE A 174 -0.42 1.82 -16.88
C ILE A 174 -0.39 1.60 -15.36
N SER A 175 -1.52 1.82 -14.71
CA SER A 175 -1.76 1.50 -13.30
C SER A 175 -2.81 0.41 -13.16
N ARG A 176 -2.75 -0.36 -12.08
CA ARG A 176 -3.77 -1.38 -11.73
C ARG A 176 -4.99 -0.81 -11.01
N HIS A 177 -4.86 0.40 -10.47
CA HIS A 177 -5.87 1.05 -9.66
C HIS A 177 -5.77 2.57 -9.84
N ILE A 178 -6.90 3.25 -9.76
CA ILE A 178 -6.97 4.71 -9.77
C ILE A 178 -6.97 5.17 -8.31
N SER A 179 -5.81 5.62 -7.85
CA SER A 179 -5.58 6.20 -6.54
C SER A 179 -4.61 7.39 -6.61
N ASN A 180 -4.35 8.01 -5.46
CA ASN A 180 -3.32 9.06 -5.34
C ASN A 180 -1.89 8.57 -5.63
N ASN A 181 -1.66 7.24 -5.73
CA ASN A 181 -0.36 6.68 -6.08
C ASN A 181 -0.32 6.04 -7.47
N SER A 182 -1.37 6.20 -8.29
CA SER A 182 -1.48 5.57 -9.62
C SER A 182 -0.23 5.75 -10.47
N GLU A 183 0.39 6.93 -10.37
CA GLU A 183 1.58 7.29 -11.15
C GLU A 183 2.82 6.44 -10.82
N VAL A 184 2.84 5.78 -9.67
CA VAL A 184 4.02 5.05 -9.15
C VAL A 184 3.73 3.61 -8.74
N LEU A 185 2.46 3.17 -8.76
CA LEU A 185 2.07 1.81 -8.37
C LEU A 185 2.78 0.72 -9.19
N GLY A 186 2.86 0.90 -10.51
CA GLY A 186 3.55 -0.05 -11.40
C GLY A 186 5.03 -0.20 -11.07
N TYR A 187 5.71 0.91 -10.77
CA TYR A 187 7.11 0.89 -10.33
C TYR A 187 7.28 0.20 -8.98
N ALA A 188 6.39 0.47 -8.02
CA ALA A 188 6.40 -0.18 -6.71
C ALA A 188 6.24 -1.71 -6.85
N GLU A 189 5.41 -2.18 -7.78
CA GLU A 189 5.27 -3.61 -8.06
C GLU A 189 6.56 -4.22 -8.61
N ILE A 190 7.22 -3.56 -9.57
CA ILE A 190 8.51 -4.03 -10.11
C ILE A 190 9.55 -4.11 -8.99
N ILE A 191 9.63 -3.09 -8.12
CA ILE A 191 10.57 -3.06 -6.99
C ILE A 191 10.33 -4.24 -6.05
N LYS A 192 9.06 -4.52 -5.72
CA LYS A 192 8.71 -5.67 -4.87
C LYS A 192 9.14 -7.00 -5.50
N LYS A 193 8.97 -7.17 -6.81
CA LYS A 193 9.45 -8.36 -7.55
C LYS A 193 10.98 -8.47 -7.56
N LEU A 194 11.68 -7.35 -7.73
CA LEU A 194 13.15 -7.30 -7.70
C LEU A 194 13.72 -7.64 -6.31
N VAL A 195 13.06 -7.18 -5.24
CA VAL A 195 13.38 -7.56 -3.85
C VAL A 195 13.10 -9.05 -3.62
N GLY A 196 12.03 -9.56 -4.22
CA GLY A 196 11.49 -10.89 -3.99
C GLY A 196 10.46 -10.88 -2.86
N GLU A 197 9.25 -11.36 -3.13
CA GLU A 197 8.08 -11.21 -2.26
C GLU A 197 8.28 -11.82 -0.88
N LYS A 198 8.91 -13.01 -0.82
CA LYS A 198 9.23 -13.66 0.46
C LYS A 198 10.13 -12.77 1.33
N PHE A 199 11.19 -12.21 0.76
CA PHE A 199 12.14 -11.40 1.51
C PHE A 199 11.53 -10.04 1.90
N TYR A 200 10.72 -9.46 1.01
CA TYR A 200 9.92 -8.27 1.29
C TYR A 200 9.03 -8.45 2.54
N TYR A 201 8.27 -9.54 2.62
CA TYR A 201 7.39 -9.78 3.77
C TYR A 201 8.14 -10.08 5.07
N TYR A 202 9.28 -10.79 5.03
CA TYR A 202 10.13 -10.90 6.21
C TYR A 202 10.65 -9.54 6.67
N ALA A 203 11.00 -8.66 5.74
CA ALA A 203 11.44 -7.30 6.06
C ALA A 203 10.33 -6.42 6.65
N ILE A 204 9.08 -6.55 6.20
CA ILE A 204 7.95 -5.88 6.85
C ILE A 204 7.71 -6.42 8.27
N ASN A 205 7.79 -7.75 8.44
CA ASN A 205 7.50 -8.36 9.73
C ASN A 205 8.57 -7.97 10.78
N ASN A 206 9.85 -8.14 10.43
CA ASN A 206 10.98 -7.85 11.31
C ASN A 206 12.00 -6.91 10.64
N PRO A 207 11.67 -5.62 10.50
CA PRO A 207 12.49 -4.69 9.74
C PRO A 207 13.86 -4.42 10.36
N LYS A 208 13.98 -4.49 11.69
CA LYS A 208 15.28 -4.32 12.37
C LYS A 208 16.30 -5.35 11.93
N LEU A 209 15.85 -6.56 11.61
CA LEU A 209 16.73 -7.66 11.21
C LEU A 209 17.03 -7.64 9.70
N TYR A 210 16.09 -7.15 8.89
CA TYR A 210 16.10 -7.42 7.45
C TYR A 210 16.21 -6.17 6.57
N SER A 211 15.87 -4.97 7.06
CA SER A 211 15.83 -3.77 6.20
C SER A 211 17.20 -3.37 5.65
N GLU A 212 18.26 -3.40 6.46
CA GLU A 212 19.63 -3.12 6.00
C GLU A 212 20.11 -4.20 5.04
N LYS A 213 19.97 -5.48 5.43
CA LYS A 213 20.32 -6.62 4.60
C LYS A 213 19.62 -6.58 3.23
N LEU A 214 18.36 -6.15 3.19
CA LEU A 214 17.60 -6.01 1.95
C LEU A 214 18.20 -4.92 1.06
N LYS A 215 18.48 -3.75 1.61
CA LYS A 215 19.10 -2.64 0.88
C LYS A 215 20.47 -3.01 0.33
N GLU A 216 21.30 -3.68 1.14
CA GLU A 216 22.61 -4.17 0.71
C GLU A 216 22.50 -5.23 -0.38
N THR A 217 21.65 -6.24 -0.19
CA THR A 217 21.44 -7.31 -1.17
C THR A 217 20.95 -6.75 -2.50
N PHE A 218 20.00 -5.81 -2.46
CA PHE A 218 19.49 -5.14 -3.64
C PHE A 218 20.58 -4.31 -4.33
N THR A 219 21.30 -3.49 -3.56
CA THR A 219 22.35 -2.61 -4.09
C THR A 219 23.48 -3.39 -4.74
N ASN A 220 23.92 -4.48 -4.10
CA ASN A 220 24.97 -5.33 -4.63
C ASN A 220 24.54 -6.06 -5.92
N LYS A 221 23.26 -6.41 -6.05
CA LYS A 221 22.77 -7.17 -7.20
C LYS A 221 22.39 -6.28 -8.38
N TYR A 222 21.82 -5.11 -8.11
CA TYR A 222 21.18 -4.28 -9.13
C TYR A 222 21.81 -2.88 -9.23
N GLY A 223 21.78 -2.15 -8.12
CA GLY A 223 22.26 -0.78 -7.96
C GLY A 223 21.48 -0.06 -6.85
N ASP A 224 21.74 1.23 -6.64
CA ASP A 224 21.27 1.98 -5.46
C ASP A 224 19.74 1.92 -5.26
N PHE A 225 19.32 1.24 -4.19
CA PHE A 225 17.91 1.15 -3.77
C PHE A 225 17.35 2.51 -3.34
N GLY A 226 18.16 3.33 -2.67
CA GLY A 226 17.78 4.66 -2.20
C GLY A 226 17.48 5.64 -3.33
N LEU A 227 18.13 5.47 -4.49
CA LEU A 227 17.86 6.26 -5.69
C LEU A 227 16.44 5.99 -6.23
N ILE A 228 16.04 4.72 -6.33
CA ILE A 228 14.69 4.35 -6.78
C ILE A 228 13.62 4.89 -5.83
N GLU A 229 13.81 4.72 -4.51
CA GLU A 229 12.92 5.28 -3.50
C GLU A 229 12.76 6.81 -3.68
N SER A 230 13.85 7.50 -4.00
CA SER A 230 13.85 8.95 -4.17
C SER A 230 13.08 9.37 -5.42
N TYR A 231 13.14 8.60 -6.51
CA TYR A 231 12.31 8.86 -7.68
C TYR A 231 10.82 8.64 -7.42
N LEU A 232 10.43 7.59 -6.70
CA LEU A 232 9.02 7.37 -6.34
C LEU A 232 8.44 8.57 -5.58
N VAL A 233 9.20 9.07 -4.59
CA VAL A 233 8.79 10.21 -3.78
C VAL A 233 8.82 11.51 -4.60
N ALA A 234 9.82 11.71 -5.46
CA ALA A 234 9.90 12.87 -6.32
C ALA A 234 8.71 12.96 -7.29
N ILE A 235 8.34 11.85 -7.96
CA ILE A 235 7.18 11.80 -8.86
C ILE A 235 5.89 12.21 -8.13
N LYS A 236 5.70 11.66 -6.92
CA LYS A 236 4.48 11.91 -6.14
C LYS A 236 4.29 13.38 -5.76
N HIS A 237 5.38 14.09 -5.46
CA HIS A 237 5.32 15.46 -4.95
C HIS A 237 5.59 16.54 -6.01
N GLU A 238 6.20 16.17 -7.14
CA GLU A 238 6.54 17.11 -8.21
C GLU A 238 5.27 17.66 -8.88
N GLN A 239 5.21 18.99 -8.99
CA GLN A 239 4.11 19.72 -9.62
C GLN A 239 4.45 20.13 -11.05
N ASN A 240 5.75 20.26 -11.37
CA ASN A 240 6.21 20.56 -12.72
C ASN A 240 6.16 19.30 -13.61
N ILE A 241 5.24 19.28 -14.56
CA ILE A 241 5.00 18.14 -15.46
C ILE A 241 6.28 17.71 -16.21
N SER A 242 7.07 18.65 -16.73
CA SER A 242 8.29 18.33 -17.47
C SER A 242 9.33 17.61 -16.59
N ARG A 243 9.53 18.09 -15.35
CA ARG A 243 10.42 17.43 -14.37
C ARG A 243 9.87 16.08 -13.92
N LYS A 244 8.55 15.99 -13.68
CA LYS A 244 7.89 14.74 -13.32
C LYS A 244 8.11 13.69 -14.41
N ILE A 245 7.90 14.03 -15.68
CA ILE A 245 8.17 13.14 -16.82
C ILE A 245 9.63 12.73 -16.86
N GLN A 246 10.57 13.63 -16.59
CA GLN A 246 11.99 13.28 -16.51
C GLN A 246 12.24 12.22 -15.42
N TYR A 247 11.63 12.36 -14.24
CA TYR A 247 11.72 11.34 -13.19
C TYR A 247 11.11 10.00 -13.63
N HIS A 248 9.96 9.99 -14.31
CA HIS A 248 9.39 8.76 -14.87
C HIS A 248 10.31 8.08 -15.87
N LYS A 249 10.99 8.84 -16.74
CA LYS A 249 11.98 8.30 -17.70
C LYS A 249 13.16 7.68 -16.98
N GLN A 250 13.73 8.38 -16.00
CA GLN A 250 14.90 7.93 -15.25
C GLN A 250 14.61 6.65 -14.45
N ILE A 251 13.50 6.61 -13.70
CA ILE A 251 13.12 5.40 -12.95
C ILE A 251 12.77 4.24 -13.89
N SER A 252 12.13 4.51 -15.04
CA SER A 252 11.80 3.47 -16.02
C SER A 252 13.05 2.81 -16.59
N GLU A 253 14.07 3.60 -16.95
CA GLU A 253 15.33 3.07 -17.47
C GLU A 253 16.06 2.20 -16.43
N LEU A 254 16.10 2.64 -15.16
CA LEU A 254 16.69 1.87 -14.07
C LEU A 254 15.96 0.55 -13.86
N LEU A 255 14.63 0.61 -13.70
CA LEU A 255 13.82 -0.57 -13.44
C LEU A 255 13.82 -1.55 -14.62
N TYR A 256 13.88 -1.06 -15.85
CA TYR A 256 14.07 -1.90 -17.03
C TYR A 256 15.38 -2.69 -16.92
N ARG A 257 16.51 -2.01 -16.73
CA ARG A 257 17.83 -2.67 -16.61
C ARG A 257 17.88 -3.68 -15.47
N TYR A 258 17.32 -3.34 -14.31
CA TYR A 258 17.31 -4.24 -13.14
C TYR A 258 16.42 -5.46 -13.38
N SER A 259 15.28 -5.27 -14.05
CA SER A 259 14.36 -6.34 -14.41
C SER A 259 14.97 -7.30 -15.43
N GLN A 260 15.73 -6.80 -16.41
CA GLN A 260 16.49 -7.66 -17.34
C GLN A 260 17.52 -8.52 -16.59
N LYS A 261 18.31 -7.93 -15.68
CA LYS A 261 19.24 -8.70 -14.82
C LYS A 261 18.53 -9.76 -13.96
N ALA A 262 17.28 -9.52 -13.58
CA ALA A 262 16.48 -10.42 -12.78
C ALA A 262 15.63 -11.41 -13.60
N ASN A 263 15.67 -11.35 -14.93
CA ASN A 263 14.80 -12.10 -15.84
C ASN A 263 13.29 -11.93 -15.54
N LEU A 264 12.87 -10.73 -15.11
CA LEU A 264 11.45 -10.43 -14.92
C LEU A 264 10.77 -10.19 -16.26
N LYS A 265 9.60 -10.80 -16.45
CA LYS A 265 8.78 -10.66 -17.65
C LYS A 265 7.67 -9.62 -17.47
N ASP A 266 7.19 -9.09 -18.58
CA ASP A 266 6.00 -8.22 -18.67
C ASP A 266 6.07 -6.94 -17.81
N ILE A 267 7.28 -6.45 -17.54
CA ILE A 267 7.49 -5.23 -16.74
C ILE A 267 7.33 -3.95 -17.57
N GLU A 268 7.56 -4.01 -18.88
CA GLU A 268 7.51 -2.87 -19.80
C GLU A 268 6.14 -2.18 -19.78
N ILE A 269 5.07 -2.94 -19.54
CA ILE A 269 3.71 -2.39 -19.49
C ILE A 269 3.54 -1.32 -18.39
N TYR A 270 4.34 -1.40 -17.33
CA TYR A 270 4.30 -0.49 -16.19
C TYR A 270 5.28 0.68 -16.32
N LEU A 271 6.13 0.67 -17.35
CA LEU A 271 7.09 1.74 -17.58
C LEU A 271 6.43 2.92 -18.30
N ILE A 272 7.11 4.07 -18.34
CA ILE A 272 6.65 5.20 -19.15
C ILE A 272 6.61 4.82 -20.63
N ASN A 273 5.46 5.03 -21.24
CA ASN A 273 5.18 4.75 -22.64
C ASN A 273 4.97 6.04 -23.42
N TYR A 274 5.22 5.98 -24.72
CA TYR A 274 4.92 7.04 -25.68
C TYR A 274 3.60 6.74 -26.38
N LYS A 275 2.76 7.75 -26.59
CA LYS A 275 1.53 7.63 -27.39
C LYS A 275 1.93 7.63 -28.86
N GLU A 276 1.83 6.49 -29.52
CA GLU A 276 1.93 6.43 -30.99
C GLU A 276 0.80 7.30 -31.59
N GLU A 277 1.16 8.16 -32.54
CA GLU A 277 0.23 9.04 -33.28
C GLU A 277 -0.62 8.26 -34.28
#